data_AF-A0A0A1CUD9-F1
#
_entry.id   AF-A0A0A1CUD9-F1
#
_cell.length_a   1.000
_cell.length_b   1.000
_cell.length_c   1.000
_cell.angle_alpha   90.00
_cell.angle_beta   90.00
_cell.angle_gamma   90.00
#
_symmetry.space_group_name_H-M   'P 1'
#
loop_
_entity.id
_entity.type
_entity.pdbx_description
1 polymer ?
#
loop_
_entity_poly.entity_id
_entity_poly.type
_entity_poly.pdbx_seq_one_letter_code
_entity_poly.pdbx_strand_id
1 'polypeptide(L)'
;MSTVSGNIRDVGGISMVGKQVQLVFTLNRPNLVAAGYAAGRVLPTEPVKVKPDALGEWTTVLNDTDVMFDDAWYSLQIEWINGEYGPVDFPDWRIAVPAGGGMLQDLVLGPGGVGPGGGGSNQNLVWVSLTAPKNPKPFQLWLHQNPDDLKDPRNTSILYRWEKKHMGGVWKRLADLTGAPGDAAAMGKFAAIEAALAKAVYDGDDRLLTHVDQGEGWATPFVIENNRVAGGIRTDGTAEFFKMRAPVTRSDRKRVVCIGDSLVAGGSLGVLWPAGQSFPAKLAGALPDVAVFNRGISGAPVDEILIRLGAKPLLLTGTIPAIGRELMTTSQEIGWYAGRSFIQSGTLAGVPGDLWRSEAEGLSFKRSDTGTAIAIKNEPFLSSTSDHFSDTAIIFMGRNDVTANIKGMSATVADHVVDAFVQMVEFLTPNVRQFIVVGTTTRTDEETGSAGHSTVVEINSRVKALYPGRFFDMQNYLRTKAMVDLGMTPTADDLAKIAAGTLPPSIMDDVTHYKPIVAPAIATKALAPLLKKKGYV
;
A
#
# COMPACT_ATOMS: atom_id res chain seq x y z
N MET A 1 -8.14 30.74 -16.19
CA MET A 1 -7.15 31.22 -15.20
C MET A 1 -7.91 31.46 -13.92
N SER A 2 -7.40 30.94 -12.82
CA SER A 2 -8.09 30.91 -11.54
C SER A 2 -7.18 31.35 -10.41
N THR A 3 -7.80 31.98 -9.42
CA THR A 3 -7.11 32.52 -8.25
C THR A 3 -6.78 31.39 -7.28
N VAL A 4 -5.51 31.25 -6.96
CA VAL A 4 -5.02 30.33 -5.93
C VAL A 4 -4.47 31.15 -4.78
N SER A 5 -4.90 30.84 -3.58
CA SER A 5 -4.48 31.51 -2.34
C SER A 5 -3.99 30.51 -1.31
N GLY A 6 -3.29 30.98 -0.29
CA GLY A 6 -2.91 30.15 0.85
C GLY A 6 -2.01 30.92 1.80
N ASN A 7 -1.57 30.22 2.85
CA ASN A 7 -0.55 30.73 3.75
C ASN A 7 0.73 29.90 3.59
N ILE A 8 1.90 30.53 3.63
CA ILE A 8 3.20 29.84 3.56
C ILE A 8 3.36 28.77 4.66
N ARG A 9 2.69 28.97 5.81
CA ARG A 9 2.66 28.02 6.93
C ARG A 9 2.02 26.68 6.53
N ASP A 10 1.15 26.67 5.53
CA ASP A 10 0.48 25.46 5.02
C ASP A 10 1.44 24.53 4.26
N VAL A 11 2.60 25.04 3.83
CA VAL A 11 3.59 24.29 3.02
C VAL A 11 4.68 23.65 3.86
N GLY A 12 5.15 24.34 4.91
CA GLY A 12 6.36 23.94 5.64
C GLY A 12 6.30 24.00 7.17
N GLY A 13 5.23 24.54 7.78
CA GLY A 13 5.08 24.59 9.24
C GLY A 13 6.14 25.38 10.03
N ILE A 14 7.05 26.11 9.37
CA ILE A 14 8.12 26.88 10.02
C ILE A 14 7.72 28.34 10.27
N SER A 15 8.18 28.89 11.40
CA SER A 15 8.04 30.30 11.75
C SER A 15 8.88 31.16 10.79
N MET A 16 8.22 32.13 10.15
CA MET A 16 8.77 32.96 9.07
C MET A 16 9.39 34.28 9.56
N VAL A 17 9.56 34.47 10.87
CA VAL A 17 10.02 35.74 11.45
C VAL A 17 11.41 36.08 10.89
N GLY A 18 11.45 37.13 10.04
CA GLY A 18 12.69 37.68 9.47
C GLY A 18 13.12 37.14 8.10
N LYS A 19 12.42 36.14 7.53
CA LYS A 19 12.81 35.54 6.22
C LYS A 19 11.83 35.94 5.11
N GLN A 20 12.36 36.46 4.00
CA GLN A 20 11.59 36.72 2.79
C GLN A 20 11.73 35.54 1.82
N VAL A 21 10.63 34.85 1.53
CA VAL A 21 10.58 33.75 0.56
C VAL A 21 9.70 34.12 -0.63
N GLN A 22 9.85 33.39 -1.73
CA GLN A 22 8.90 33.37 -2.82
C GLN A 22 8.53 31.93 -3.17
N LEU A 23 7.25 31.73 -3.46
CA LEU A 23 6.73 30.47 -3.98
C LEU A 23 6.86 30.48 -5.50
N VAL A 24 7.30 29.37 -6.07
CA VAL A 24 7.49 29.19 -7.50
C VAL A 24 6.61 28.02 -7.96
N PHE A 25 5.62 28.31 -8.78
CA PHE A 25 4.72 27.33 -9.37
C PHE A 25 5.13 27.06 -10.81
N THR A 26 5.41 25.81 -11.16
CA THR A 26 5.82 25.45 -12.52
C THR A 26 4.90 24.37 -13.07
N LEU A 27 4.31 24.60 -14.25
CA LEU A 27 3.51 23.59 -14.93
C LEU A 27 4.41 22.40 -15.30
N ASN A 28 3.94 21.18 -15.08
CA ASN A 28 4.72 19.95 -15.29
C ASN A 28 5.23 19.76 -16.73
N ARG A 29 4.54 20.32 -17.73
CA ARG A 29 4.91 20.30 -19.16
C ARG A 29 4.13 21.38 -19.92
N PRO A 30 4.59 21.79 -21.11
CA PRO A 30 3.77 22.64 -21.98
C PRO A 30 2.46 21.93 -22.29
N ASN A 31 1.35 22.66 -22.37
CA ASN A 31 0.03 22.07 -22.57
C ASN A 31 -0.86 22.93 -23.48
N LEU A 32 -1.91 22.33 -24.02
CA LEU A 32 -2.92 23.00 -24.83
C LEU A 32 -4.22 23.14 -24.03
N VAL A 33 -4.86 24.30 -24.10
CA VAL A 33 -6.21 24.48 -23.53
C VAL A 33 -7.23 23.81 -24.46
N ALA A 34 -7.96 22.82 -23.94
CA ALA A 34 -8.91 22.00 -24.70
C ALA A 34 -10.33 22.59 -24.74
N ALA A 35 -10.70 23.46 -23.80
CA ALA A 35 -12.06 23.99 -23.68
C ALA A 35 -12.12 25.44 -23.16
N GLY A 36 -13.26 26.09 -23.35
CA GLY A 36 -13.51 27.46 -22.89
C GLY A 36 -12.98 28.55 -23.83
N TYR A 37 -12.99 29.80 -23.38
CA TYR A 37 -12.64 30.98 -24.19
C TYR A 37 -11.16 31.01 -24.66
N ALA A 38 -10.31 30.18 -24.06
CA ALA A 38 -8.89 30.07 -24.37
C ALA A 38 -8.53 28.79 -25.15
N ALA A 39 -9.52 28.03 -25.65
CA ALA A 39 -9.29 26.81 -26.40
C ALA A 39 -8.31 27.02 -27.57
N GLY A 40 -7.34 26.12 -27.71
CA GLY A 40 -6.28 26.19 -28.74
C GLY A 40 -5.04 27.00 -28.33
N ARG A 41 -5.03 27.65 -27.16
CA ARG A 41 -3.84 28.33 -26.63
C ARG A 41 -2.82 27.33 -26.09
N VAL A 42 -1.55 27.49 -26.48
CA VAL A 42 -0.41 26.79 -25.88
C VAL A 42 0.02 27.52 -24.60
N LEU A 43 0.16 26.77 -23.51
CA LEU A 43 0.64 27.23 -22.22
C LEU A 43 2.07 26.72 -21.99
N PRO A 44 3.06 27.61 -21.81
CA PRO A 44 4.44 27.20 -21.52
C PRO A 44 4.59 26.78 -20.05
N THR A 45 5.71 26.13 -19.72
CA THR A 45 6.14 25.83 -18.33
C THR A 45 6.83 27.02 -17.67
N GLU A 46 6.40 28.24 -17.98
CA GLU A 46 7.00 29.44 -17.40
C GLU A 46 6.65 29.51 -15.90
N PRO A 47 7.65 29.63 -15.00
CA PRO A 47 7.37 29.65 -13.57
C PRO A 47 6.58 30.89 -13.14
N VAL A 48 5.52 30.69 -12.37
CA VAL A 48 4.76 31.77 -11.72
C VAL A 48 5.31 31.97 -10.31
N LYS A 49 5.88 33.15 -10.04
CA LYS A 49 6.46 33.49 -8.74
C LYS A 49 5.51 34.38 -7.94
N VAL A 50 5.28 34.04 -6.67
CA VAL A 50 4.49 34.85 -5.74
C VAL A 50 5.20 35.03 -4.42
N LYS A 51 5.18 36.25 -3.91
CA LYS A 51 5.76 36.61 -2.60
C LYS A 51 4.64 36.66 -1.57
N PRO A 52 4.72 35.87 -0.49
CA PRO A 52 3.83 36.05 0.65
C PRO A 52 4.02 37.43 1.29
N ASP A 53 2.95 37.95 1.86
CA ASP A 53 2.99 39.18 2.65
C ASP A 53 3.64 38.95 4.03
N ALA A 54 3.62 39.99 4.88
CA ALA A 54 4.22 39.91 6.21
C ALA A 54 3.56 38.89 7.15
N LEU A 55 2.31 38.48 6.87
CA LEU A 55 1.57 37.45 7.60
C LEU A 55 1.74 36.06 6.96
N GLY A 56 2.46 35.98 5.84
CA GLY A 56 2.64 34.76 5.08
C GLY A 56 1.46 34.44 4.15
N GLU A 57 0.47 35.33 4.05
CA GLU A 57 -0.65 35.19 3.12
C GLU A 57 -0.18 35.49 1.71
N TRP A 58 -0.69 34.75 0.73
CA TRP A 58 -0.39 35.00 -0.68
C TRP A 58 -1.59 34.68 -1.56
N THR A 59 -1.58 35.29 -2.74
CA THR A 59 -2.54 35.01 -3.79
C THR A 59 -1.84 35.13 -5.13
N THR A 60 -2.12 34.19 -6.04
CA THR A 60 -1.62 34.21 -7.41
C THR A 60 -2.69 33.71 -8.38
N VAL A 61 -2.47 33.92 -9.67
CA VAL A 61 -3.36 33.44 -10.72
C VAL A 61 -2.62 32.37 -11.50
N LEU A 62 -3.18 31.15 -11.52
CA LEU A 62 -2.66 30.02 -12.29
C LEU A 62 -3.63 29.65 -13.41
N ASN A 63 -3.14 29.03 -14.48
CA ASN A 63 -4.02 28.45 -15.50
C ASN A 63 -4.75 27.22 -14.94
N ASP A 64 -6.03 27.08 -15.31
CA ASP A 64 -6.88 25.99 -14.85
C ASP A 64 -6.40 24.70 -15.50
N THR A 65 -6.10 23.69 -14.69
CA THR A 65 -5.53 22.42 -15.17
C THR A 65 -6.61 21.46 -15.68
N ASP A 66 -7.86 21.65 -15.27
CA ASP A 66 -9.02 20.82 -15.66
C ASP A 66 -9.51 21.07 -17.10
N VAL A 67 -9.13 22.19 -17.70
CA VAL A 67 -9.43 22.52 -19.11
C VAL A 67 -8.26 22.22 -20.04
N MET A 68 -7.16 21.64 -19.54
CA MET A 68 -5.99 21.30 -20.36
C MET A 68 -6.16 19.93 -21.06
N PHE A 69 -5.50 19.76 -22.20
CA PHE A 69 -5.63 18.57 -23.03
C PHE A 69 -4.92 17.36 -22.43
N ASP A 70 -3.67 17.54 -21.97
CA ASP A 70 -2.91 16.52 -21.28
C ASP A 70 -3.06 16.63 -19.75
N ASP A 71 -2.77 15.53 -19.04
CA ASP A 71 -2.69 15.51 -17.57
C ASP A 71 -1.69 16.57 -17.05
N ALA A 72 -2.23 17.57 -16.34
CA ALA A 72 -1.57 18.83 -16.00
C ALA A 72 -1.63 19.11 -14.50
N TRP A 73 -0.51 19.54 -13.95
CA TRP A 73 -0.41 20.00 -12.57
C TRP A 73 0.76 20.96 -12.41
N TYR A 74 0.70 21.82 -11.39
CA TYR A 74 1.85 22.62 -10.97
C TYR A 74 2.69 21.87 -9.93
N SER A 75 4.01 21.94 -10.05
CA SER A 75 4.93 21.69 -8.95
C SER A 75 5.13 22.96 -8.14
N LEU A 76 5.54 22.80 -6.88
CA LEU A 76 5.84 23.90 -5.95
C LEU A 76 7.30 23.84 -5.51
N GLN A 77 7.94 25.00 -5.55
CA GLN A 77 9.27 25.24 -5.00
C GLN A 77 9.24 26.49 -4.10
N ILE A 78 9.98 26.47 -3.00
CA ILE A 78 10.21 27.64 -2.15
C ILE A 78 11.64 28.14 -2.39
N GLU A 79 11.77 29.41 -2.77
CA GLU A 79 13.05 30.11 -2.93
C GLU A 79 13.20 31.19 -1.84
N TRP A 80 14.38 31.31 -1.24
CA TRP A 80 14.70 32.41 -0.33
C TRP A 80 15.19 33.62 -1.12
N ILE A 81 14.55 34.77 -0.93
CA ILE A 81 14.83 35.99 -1.73
C ILE A 81 16.25 36.52 -1.47
N ASN A 82 16.79 36.29 -0.28
CA ASN A 82 18.15 36.67 0.08
C ASN A 82 19.21 35.65 -0.36
N GLY A 83 18.83 34.52 -0.97
CA GLY A 83 19.74 33.46 -1.41
C GLY A 83 20.45 32.71 -0.28
N GLU A 84 20.02 32.91 0.97
CA GLU A 84 20.68 32.33 2.16
C GLU A 84 20.54 30.80 2.22
N TYR A 85 19.50 30.26 1.58
CA TYR A 85 19.24 28.83 1.49
C TYR A 85 18.97 28.43 0.03
N GLY A 86 19.39 27.23 -0.33
CA GLY A 86 19.03 26.62 -1.61
C GLY A 86 17.51 26.43 -1.70
N PRO A 87 16.94 26.38 -2.92
CA PRO A 87 15.53 26.14 -3.09
C PRO A 87 15.10 24.81 -2.48
N VAL A 88 13.90 24.77 -1.92
CA VAL A 88 13.27 23.53 -1.44
C VAL A 88 12.16 23.15 -2.40
N ASP A 89 12.35 22.01 -3.06
CA ASP A 89 11.38 21.44 -3.98
C ASP A 89 10.41 20.50 -3.26
N PHE A 90 9.15 20.55 -3.69
CA PHE A 90 8.12 19.60 -3.28
C PHE A 90 7.69 18.75 -4.49
N PRO A 91 8.59 17.90 -5.03
CA PRO A 91 8.35 17.19 -6.30
C PRO A 91 7.17 16.21 -6.24
N ASP A 92 6.84 15.75 -5.03
CA ASP A 92 5.70 14.85 -4.80
C ASP A 92 4.35 15.59 -4.76
N TRP A 93 4.35 16.93 -4.68
CA TRP A 93 3.14 17.73 -4.68
C TRP A 93 2.71 18.00 -6.12
N ARG A 94 1.51 17.54 -6.47
CA ARG A 94 0.87 17.84 -7.76
C ARG A 94 -0.31 18.76 -7.51
N ILE A 95 -0.22 20.03 -7.88
CA ILE A 95 -1.27 21.01 -7.60
C ILE A 95 -2.17 21.10 -8.83
N ALA A 96 -3.41 20.63 -8.71
CA ALA A 96 -4.42 20.76 -9.74
C ALA A 96 -5.32 21.96 -9.43
N VAL A 97 -5.46 22.87 -10.39
CA VAL A 97 -6.19 24.14 -10.25
C VAL A 97 -7.50 24.02 -11.04
N PRO A 98 -8.67 23.87 -10.40
CA PRO A 98 -9.94 23.78 -11.10
C PRO A 98 -10.40 25.16 -11.59
N ALA A 99 -11.38 25.16 -12.50
CA ALA A 99 -12.12 26.36 -12.88
C ALA A 99 -12.82 26.97 -11.65
N GLY A 100 -12.25 28.05 -11.10
CA GLY A 100 -12.70 28.69 -9.85
C GLY A 100 -11.58 28.82 -8.81
N GLY A 101 -10.49 28.07 -8.95
CA GLY A 101 -9.33 28.17 -8.08
C GLY A 101 -9.57 27.55 -6.71
N GLY A 102 -8.87 28.04 -5.69
CA GLY A 102 -9.03 27.54 -4.33
C GLY A 102 -7.84 27.81 -3.42
N MET A 103 -7.94 27.31 -2.18
CA MET A 103 -6.85 27.36 -1.21
C MET A 103 -5.84 26.24 -1.53
N LEU A 104 -4.54 26.52 -1.49
CA LEU A 104 -3.48 25.57 -1.87
C LEU A 104 -3.66 24.19 -1.23
N GLN A 105 -3.99 24.14 0.06
CA GLN A 105 -4.23 22.91 0.81
C GLN A 105 -5.31 21.99 0.21
N ASP A 106 -6.30 22.56 -0.49
CA ASP A 106 -7.38 21.83 -1.14
C ASP A 106 -6.99 21.41 -2.58
N LEU A 107 -5.92 21.98 -3.13
CA LEU A 107 -5.46 21.76 -4.52
C LEU A 107 -4.32 20.73 -4.64
N VAL A 108 -3.62 20.39 -3.54
CA VAL A 108 -2.52 19.40 -3.57
C VAL A 108 -3.06 17.97 -3.72
N LEU A 109 -2.87 17.40 -4.90
CA LEU A 109 -3.06 15.98 -5.20
C LEU A 109 -1.88 15.17 -4.61
N GLY A 110 -2.18 13.99 -4.09
CA GLY A 110 -1.13 13.06 -3.64
C GLY A 110 -0.39 12.38 -4.81
N PRO A 111 0.68 11.61 -4.53
CA PRO A 111 1.32 10.72 -5.48
C PRO A 111 0.28 9.66 -5.89
N GLY A 112 -0.36 9.89 -7.03
CA GLY A 112 -1.50 9.08 -7.48
C GLY A 112 -2.39 9.75 -8.52
N GLY A 113 -2.38 11.08 -8.61
CA GLY A 113 -2.96 11.79 -9.76
C GLY A 113 -4.45 11.56 -10.01
N VAL A 114 -5.25 11.38 -8.96
CA VAL A 114 -6.71 11.39 -9.08
C VAL A 114 -7.22 12.67 -8.43
N GLY A 115 -8.08 13.40 -9.14
CA GLY A 115 -8.67 14.67 -8.71
C GLY A 115 -9.42 14.61 -7.37
N PRO A 116 -10.14 15.69 -6.99
CA PRO A 116 -10.62 15.91 -5.63
C PRO A 116 -11.44 14.73 -5.13
N GLY A 117 -10.82 13.88 -4.31
CA GLY A 117 -11.40 12.64 -3.80
C GLY A 117 -10.46 11.44 -3.70
N GLY A 118 -9.28 11.42 -4.33
CA GLY A 118 -8.46 10.21 -4.42
C GLY A 118 -6.96 10.38 -4.17
N GLY A 119 -6.49 9.89 -3.01
CA GLY A 119 -5.17 9.29 -2.86
C GLY A 119 -3.93 10.20 -2.79
N GLY A 120 -3.38 10.39 -1.59
CA GLY A 120 -1.93 10.20 -1.40
C GLY A 120 -1.07 11.26 -0.69
N SER A 121 -1.53 12.32 -0.04
CA SER A 121 -0.57 13.13 0.74
C SER A 121 0.05 12.32 1.89
N ASN A 122 1.31 12.61 2.26
CA ASN A 122 2.05 11.99 3.37
C ASN A 122 1.16 11.92 4.63
N GLN A 123 0.66 10.73 4.95
CA GLN A 123 -0.31 10.50 6.03
C GLN A 123 0.28 10.72 7.43
N ASN A 124 1.58 11.03 7.51
CA ASN A 124 2.34 11.17 8.75
C ASN A 124 2.50 12.63 9.23
N LEU A 125 1.94 13.63 8.52
CA LEU A 125 1.96 15.02 8.97
C LEU A 125 0.88 15.27 10.04
N VAL A 126 1.29 15.80 11.19
CA VAL A 126 0.39 16.23 12.27
C VAL A 126 -0.05 17.66 12.01
N TRP A 127 -1.34 17.87 11.76
CA TRP A 127 -1.93 19.20 11.65
C TRP A 127 -2.05 19.81 13.05
N VAL A 128 -1.50 21.00 13.30
CA VAL A 128 -1.54 21.65 14.63
C VAL A 128 -2.42 22.89 14.56
N SER A 129 -3.59 22.87 15.19
CA SER A 129 -4.50 24.04 15.26
C SER A 129 -5.59 23.87 16.31
N LEU A 130 -6.24 24.97 16.70
CA LEU A 130 -7.41 24.97 17.59
C LEU A 130 -8.71 24.49 16.93
N THR A 131 -8.74 24.33 15.61
CA THR A 131 -9.93 23.89 14.88
C THR A 131 -9.55 22.76 13.96
N ALA A 132 -10.32 21.67 14.00
CA ALA A 132 -10.07 20.53 13.13
C ALA A 132 -10.04 20.95 11.64
N PRO A 133 -9.17 20.33 10.82
CA PRO A 133 -9.22 20.47 9.36
C PRO A 133 -10.65 20.25 8.84
N LYS A 134 -11.11 21.13 7.94
CA LYS A 134 -12.46 21.06 7.35
C LYS A 134 -12.61 19.91 6.37
N ASN A 135 -11.54 19.57 5.65
CA ASN A 135 -11.49 18.50 4.65
C ASN A 135 -10.47 17.42 5.04
N PRO A 136 -10.65 16.73 6.17
CA PRO A 136 -9.66 15.79 6.67
C PRO A 136 -9.57 14.52 5.82
N LYS A 137 -8.33 14.09 5.56
CA LYS A 137 -8.03 12.90 4.77
C LYS A 137 -8.00 11.65 5.68
N PRO A 138 -8.32 10.45 5.17
CA PRO A 138 -8.21 9.21 5.95
C PRO A 138 -6.83 9.10 6.62
N PHE A 139 -6.83 8.81 7.92
CA PHE A 139 -5.65 8.68 8.78
C PHE A 139 -4.87 9.96 9.06
N GLN A 140 -5.32 11.12 8.60
CA GLN A 140 -4.70 12.40 8.95
C GLN A 140 -4.67 12.60 10.46
N LEU A 141 -3.55 13.11 10.98
CA LEU A 141 -3.37 13.43 12.38
C LEU A 141 -3.66 14.92 12.64
N TRP A 142 -4.29 15.22 13.78
CA TRP A 142 -4.56 16.59 14.23
C TRP A 142 -4.24 16.73 15.71
N LEU A 143 -3.33 17.64 16.06
CA LEU A 143 -3.06 18.06 17.43
C LEU A 143 -3.86 19.33 17.73
N HIS A 144 -4.73 19.25 18.73
CA HIS A 144 -5.57 20.38 19.14
C HIS A 144 -4.77 21.35 20.03
N GLN A 145 -4.05 22.25 19.35
CA GLN A 145 -3.17 23.24 19.97
C GLN A 145 -3.04 24.46 19.06
N ASN A 146 -2.94 25.64 19.66
CA ASN A 146 -2.62 26.88 18.99
C ASN A 146 -1.10 26.91 18.71
N PRO A 147 -0.68 26.84 17.44
CA PRO A 147 0.74 26.86 17.12
C PRO A 147 1.40 28.23 17.42
N ASP A 148 0.62 29.31 17.50
CA ASP A 148 1.11 30.67 17.71
C ASP A 148 1.17 31.08 19.20
N ASP A 149 0.39 30.42 20.06
CA ASP A 149 0.35 30.69 21.50
C ASP A 149 0.20 29.39 22.30
N LEU A 150 1.32 28.90 22.84
CA LEU A 150 1.36 27.68 23.63
C LEU A 150 0.62 27.81 24.96
N LYS A 151 0.38 29.03 25.45
CA LYS A 151 -0.36 29.29 26.69
C LYS A 151 -1.85 29.52 26.44
N ASP A 152 -2.30 29.43 25.19
CA ASP A 152 -3.71 29.59 24.85
C ASP A 152 -4.54 28.60 25.69
N PRO A 153 -5.49 29.08 26.52
CA PRO A 153 -6.25 28.22 27.43
C PRO A 153 -7.12 27.19 26.70
N ARG A 154 -7.28 27.31 25.37
CA ARG A 154 -7.98 26.34 24.52
C ARG A 154 -7.09 25.17 24.08
N ASN A 155 -5.77 25.24 24.32
CA ASN A 155 -4.86 24.15 24.03
C ASN A 155 -5.22 22.93 24.89
N THR A 156 -5.59 21.83 24.25
CA THR A 156 -5.86 20.58 24.99
C THR A 156 -4.73 19.58 24.85
N SER A 157 -3.78 19.79 23.94
CA SER A 157 -2.69 18.85 23.66
C SER A 157 -3.18 17.44 23.31
N ILE A 158 -4.41 17.31 22.80
CA ILE A 158 -4.99 16.03 22.42
C ILE A 158 -4.66 15.77 20.95
N LEU A 159 -4.10 14.60 20.67
CA LEU A 159 -3.86 14.12 19.32
C LEU A 159 -5.05 13.30 18.84
N TYR A 160 -5.57 13.64 17.67
CA TYR A 160 -6.67 12.97 16.99
C TYR A 160 -6.20 12.35 15.67
N ARG A 161 -6.93 11.33 15.20
CA ARG A 161 -6.81 10.76 13.86
C ARG A 161 -8.16 10.73 13.16
N TRP A 162 -8.20 11.13 11.91
CA TRP A 162 -9.42 11.03 11.12
C TRP A 162 -9.65 9.60 10.63
N GLU A 163 -10.84 9.06 10.90
CA GLU A 163 -11.29 7.76 10.41
C GLU A 163 -12.49 7.95 9.48
N LYS A 164 -12.35 7.57 8.21
CA LYS A 164 -13.45 7.62 7.22
C LYS A 164 -14.41 6.45 7.47
N LYS A 165 -15.70 6.74 7.62
CA LYS A 165 -16.80 5.75 7.61
C LYS A 165 -17.64 5.91 6.33
N HIS A 166 -18.47 4.92 6.03
CA HIS A 166 -19.26 4.84 4.79
C HIS A 166 -20.22 6.02 4.54
N MET A 167 -20.49 6.90 5.52
CA MET A 167 -21.37 8.08 5.39
C MET A 167 -20.84 9.33 6.11
N GLY A 168 -19.52 9.53 6.11
CA GLY A 168 -18.83 10.64 6.79
C GLY A 168 -17.64 10.14 7.60
N GLY A 169 -16.77 11.03 8.07
CA GLY A 169 -15.67 10.62 8.95
C GLY A 169 -15.79 11.19 10.34
N VAL A 170 -14.97 10.68 11.25
CA VAL A 170 -14.92 11.12 12.64
C VAL A 170 -13.47 11.29 13.08
N TRP A 171 -13.20 12.33 13.88
CA TRP A 171 -11.93 12.48 14.58
C TRP A 171 -11.93 11.59 15.80
N LYS A 172 -11.07 10.57 15.79
CA LYS A 172 -10.85 9.68 16.93
C LYS A 172 -9.68 10.20 17.75
N ARG A 173 -9.90 10.44 19.04
CA ARG A 173 -8.82 10.73 19.99
C ARG A 173 -7.85 9.55 20.04
N LEU A 174 -6.57 9.82 19.81
CA LEU A 174 -5.49 8.84 19.89
C LEU A 174 -4.74 8.92 21.21
N ALA A 175 -4.37 10.14 21.63
CA ALA A 175 -3.55 10.35 22.82
C ALA A 175 -3.86 11.69 23.48
N ASP A 176 -3.61 11.75 24.79
CA ASP A 176 -3.56 12.98 25.58
C ASP A 176 -2.09 13.30 25.86
N LEU A 177 -1.61 14.44 25.39
CA LEU A 177 -0.22 14.87 25.58
C LEU A 177 -0.11 15.97 26.65
N THR A 178 -1.15 16.18 27.46
CA THR A 178 -1.13 17.13 28.58
C THR A 178 -0.02 16.74 29.56
N GLY A 179 0.88 17.67 29.86
CA GLY A 179 2.03 17.43 30.76
C GLY A 179 3.20 16.67 30.14
N ALA A 180 3.13 16.29 28.85
CA ALA A 180 4.31 15.84 28.12
C ALA A 180 5.35 16.97 28.06
N PRO A 181 6.67 16.68 28.08
CA PRO A 181 7.70 17.72 27.99
C PRO A 181 7.53 18.50 26.68
N GLY A 182 6.98 19.70 26.78
CA GLY A 182 6.36 20.44 25.68
C GLY A 182 5.47 21.59 26.15
N ASP A 183 5.11 21.63 27.44
CA ASP A 183 4.46 22.79 28.05
C ASP A 183 5.46 23.95 28.26
N ALA A 184 5.23 25.02 27.49
CA ALA A 184 5.73 26.41 27.54
C ALA A 184 7.24 26.72 27.70
N ALA A 185 8.07 25.89 28.33
CA ALA A 185 9.47 26.21 28.62
C ALA A 185 10.47 25.80 27.51
N ALA A 186 10.09 24.88 26.63
CA ALA A 186 11.02 24.28 25.65
C ALA A 186 11.09 25.03 24.31
N MET A 187 10.05 25.77 23.91
CA MET A 187 10.01 26.40 22.58
C MET A 187 10.95 27.60 22.43
N GLY A 188 11.38 28.23 23.52
CA GLY A 188 12.44 29.25 23.49
C GLY A 188 13.82 28.72 23.11
N LYS A 189 14.04 27.40 23.10
CA LYS A 189 15.35 26.78 22.78
C LYS A 189 15.41 26.10 21.41
N PHE A 190 14.30 26.05 20.67
CA PHE A 190 14.24 25.46 19.32
C PHE A 190 15.05 26.25 18.28
N ALA A 191 15.11 27.58 18.40
CA ALA A 191 15.91 28.43 17.50
C ALA A 191 17.43 28.16 17.60
N ALA A 192 17.92 27.76 18.77
CA ALA A 192 19.33 27.40 18.97
C ALA A 192 19.65 26.01 18.39
N ILE A 193 18.67 25.11 18.39
CA ILE A 193 18.79 23.75 17.83
C ILE A 193 18.75 23.79 16.30
N GLU A 194 17.91 24.63 15.69
CA GLU A 194 17.93 24.85 14.22
C GLU A 194 19.26 25.46 13.74
N ALA A 195 19.83 26.40 14.50
CA ALA A 195 21.14 26.98 14.19
C ALA A 195 22.29 25.94 14.27
N ALA A 196 22.21 24.99 15.21
CA ALA A 196 23.17 23.90 15.34
C ALA A 196 23.00 22.83 14.24
N LEU A 197 21.76 22.50 13.86
CA LEU A 197 21.44 21.58 12.76
C LEU A 197 21.87 22.10 11.39
N ALA A 198 21.71 23.42 11.14
CA ALA A 198 22.17 24.05 9.91
C ALA A 198 23.71 23.98 9.76
N LYS A 199 24.45 23.99 10.87
CA LYS A 199 25.91 23.85 10.87
C LYS A 199 26.38 22.42 10.62
N ALA A 200 25.68 21.41 11.13
CA ALA A 200 26.05 20.00 10.98
C ALA A 200 25.81 19.45 9.56
N VAL A 201 24.87 20.03 8.80
CA VAL A 201 24.63 19.68 7.39
C VAL A 201 25.77 20.15 6.48
N TYR A 202 26.59 21.13 6.90
CA TYR A 202 27.68 21.69 6.10
C TYR A 202 28.98 20.87 6.15
N ASP A 203 29.18 20.03 7.18
CA ASP A 203 30.46 19.35 7.43
C ASP A 203 30.52 17.87 6.98
N GLY A 204 29.46 17.34 6.33
CA GLY A 204 29.55 16.11 5.51
C GLY A 204 30.20 14.87 6.14
N ASP A 205 29.90 14.52 7.39
CA ASP A 205 30.47 13.34 8.06
C ASP A 205 29.49 12.15 8.09
N ASP A 206 29.87 11.07 7.40
CA ASP A 206 29.10 9.84 7.19
C ASP A 206 29.28 8.79 8.32
N ARG A 207 29.76 9.18 9.50
CA ARG A 207 30.04 8.27 10.63
C ARG A 207 29.15 8.53 11.84
N LEU A 208 27.94 7.97 11.86
CA LEU A 208 27.10 7.99 13.06
C LEU A 208 26.49 6.62 13.36
N LEU A 209 27.35 5.67 13.74
CA LEU A 209 27.04 4.58 14.67
C LEU A 209 28.37 4.11 15.31
N THR A 210 28.92 4.85 16.27
CA THR A 210 29.92 4.29 17.19
C THR A 210 29.22 3.82 18.47
N HIS A 211 29.71 2.72 19.02
CA HIS A 211 29.33 2.23 20.33
C HIS A 211 29.77 3.27 21.35
N VAL A 212 28.84 4.02 21.95
CA VAL A 212 29.16 4.95 23.03
C VAL A 212 28.91 4.22 24.34
N ASP A 213 29.97 4.00 25.12
CA ASP A 213 29.89 3.44 26.46
C ASP A 213 29.09 4.38 27.38
N GLN A 214 28.36 3.82 28.35
CA GLN A 214 27.49 4.55 29.28
C GLN A 214 28.20 5.60 30.17
N GLY A 215 29.51 5.83 29.99
CA GLY A 215 30.31 6.81 30.73
C GLY A 215 30.43 8.20 30.10
N GLU A 216 29.99 8.40 28.85
CA GLU A 216 30.19 9.68 28.15
C GLU A 216 29.07 10.71 28.43
N GLY A 217 29.11 11.36 29.60
CA GLY A 217 28.42 12.64 29.81
C GLY A 217 26.89 12.63 29.81
N TRP A 218 26.24 11.47 29.97
CA TRP A 218 24.79 11.35 30.08
C TRP A 218 24.34 11.45 31.54
N ALA A 219 23.40 12.35 31.84
CA ALA A 219 22.64 12.33 33.10
C ALA A 219 21.53 11.26 33.05
N THR A 220 20.89 11.05 31.90
CA THR A 220 19.86 10.03 31.72
C THR A 220 19.84 9.56 30.26
N PRO A 221 20.46 8.41 29.91
CA PRO A 221 20.41 7.91 28.54
C PRO A 221 19.03 7.32 28.22
N PHE A 222 18.56 7.55 27.00
CA PHE A 222 17.43 6.85 26.39
C PHE A 222 17.99 5.64 25.63
N VAL A 223 17.78 4.46 26.19
CA VAL A 223 18.33 3.20 25.66
C VAL A 223 17.22 2.42 24.95
N ILE A 224 17.52 1.87 23.77
CA ILE A 224 16.64 0.99 22.99
C ILE A 224 17.13 -0.47 23.07
N GLU A 225 16.41 -1.39 22.39
CA GLU A 225 16.78 -2.80 22.32
C GLU A 225 18.28 -3.01 22.01
N ASN A 226 18.87 -4.01 22.66
CA ASN A 226 20.31 -4.33 22.62
C ASN A 226 21.24 -3.28 23.23
N ASN A 227 20.80 -2.56 24.26
CA ASN A 227 21.61 -1.61 25.04
C ASN A 227 22.22 -0.45 24.23
N ARG A 228 21.58 -0.05 23.13
CA ARG A 228 22.03 1.08 22.29
C ARG A 228 21.41 2.38 22.76
N VAL A 229 22.21 3.45 22.89
CA VAL A 229 21.74 4.78 23.26
C VAL A 229 21.13 5.46 22.04
N ALA A 230 19.82 5.70 22.04
CA ALA A 230 19.09 6.42 20.99
C ALA A 230 19.02 7.94 21.24
N GLY A 231 19.53 8.38 22.39
CA GLY A 231 19.58 9.76 22.82
C GLY A 231 19.66 9.81 24.34
N GLY A 232 19.38 10.96 24.94
CA GLY A 232 19.33 11.11 26.38
C GLY A 232 19.39 12.56 26.83
N ILE A 233 19.42 12.75 28.14
CA ILE A 233 19.73 14.02 28.77
C ILE A 233 21.21 14.00 29.15
N ARG A 234 21.97 14.99 28.69
CA ARG A 234 23.36 15.21 29.08
C ARG A 234 23.43 15.82 30.48
N THR A 235 24.60 15.74 31.12
CA THR A 235 24.83 16.30 32.46
C THR A 235 24.65 17.81 32.55
N ASP A 236 24.70 18.53 31.43
CA ASP A 236 24.43 19.97 31.33
C ASP A 236 22.94 20.30 31.10
N GLY A 237 22.07 19.28 31.08
CA GLY A 237 20.62 19.43 30.87
C GLY A 237 20.19 19.57 29.41
N THR A 238 21.11 19.44 28.44
CA THR A 238 20.75 19.36 27.02
C THR A 238 20.17 17.99 26.67
N ALA A 239 19.12 17.98 25.85
CA ALA A 239 18.54 16.76 25.32
C ALA A 239 19.07 16.53 23.91
N GLU A 240 19.63 15.35 23.68
CA GLU A 240 20.15 14.95 22.38
C GLU A 240 19.39 13.72 21.92
N PHE A 241 18.85 13.77 20.70
CA PHE A 241 18.13 12.68 20.07
C PHE A 241 18.88 12.28 18.80
N PHE A 242 19.37 11.06 18.74
CA PHE A 242 19.89 10.53 17.49
C PHE A 242 18.69 10.24 16.59
N LYS A 243 18.74 10.71 15.34
CA LYS A 243 17.69 10.44 14.35
C LYS A 243 17.64 8.93 14.13
N MET A 244 16.73 8.25 14.82
CA MET A 244 16.48 6.83 14.64
C MET A 244 15.92 6.64 13.22
N ARG A 245 16.76 6.27 12.26
CA ARG A 245 16.25 5.53 11.11
C ARG A 245 15.78 4.20 11.69
N ALA A 246 14.45 4.01 11.80
CA ALA A 246 13.92 2.67 12.04
C ALA A 246 14.63 1.73 11.07
N PRO A 247 15.17 0.58 11.54
CA PRO A 247 15.88 -0.33 10.65
C PRO A 247 14.97 -0.62 9.46
N VAL A 248 15.49 -0.40 8.25
CA VAL A 248 14.74 -0.70 7.03
C VAL A 248 14.57 -2.21 6.97
N THR A 249 13.37 -2.69 7.32
CA THR A 249 13.01 -4.09 7.15
C THR A 249 12.76 -4.37 5.67
N ARG A 250 13.29 -5.48 5.18
CA ARG A 250 13.12 -5.95 3.80
C ARG A 250 12.54 -7.35 3.84
N SER A 251 11.76 -7.72 2.83
CA SER A 251 11.36 -9.11 2.66
C SER A 251 12.55 -10.05 2.72
N ASP A 252 12.34 -11.24 3.29
CA ASP A 252 13.35 -12.28 3.32
C ASP A 252 13.58 -12.80 1.88
N ARG A 253 14.83 -12.73 1.43
CA ARG A 253 15.26 -13.16 0.09
C ARG A 253 15.54 -14.67 0.03
N LYS A 254 15.65 -15.31 1.20
CA LYS A 254 15.84 -16.75 1.35
C LYS A 254 14.52 -17.50 1.52
N ARG A 255 13.40 -16.78 1.49
CA ARG A 255 12.05 -17.34 1.60
C ARG A 255 11.15 -16.73 0.54
N VAL A 256 10.56 -17.57 -0.30
CA VAL A 256 9.59 -17.17 -1.32
C VAL A 256 8.28 -17.88 -1.07
N VAL A 257 7.19 -17.13 -0.92
CA VAL A 257 5.83 -17.68 -0.83
C VAL A 257 5.12 -17.52 -2.17
N CYS A 258 4.56 -18.62 -2.69
CA CYS A 258 3.71 -18.63 -3.88
C CYS A 258 2.24 -18.74 -3.44
N ILE A 259 1.48 -17.68 -3.66
CA ILE A 259 0.10 -17.49 -3.17
C ILE A 259 -0.86 -17.57 -4.35
N GLY A 260 -1.93 -18.34 -4.22
CA GLY A 260 -2.95 -18.40 -5.27
C GLY A 260 -3.94 -19.53 -5.15
N ASP A 261 -4.50 -19.90 -6.30
CA ASP A 261 -5.51 -20.95 -6.43
C ASP A 261 -4.90 -22.29 -6.95
N SER A 262 -5.67 -23.09 -7.70
CA SER A 262 -5.22 -24.33 -8.34
C SER A 262 -4.06 -24.14 -9.30
N LEU A 263 -3.96 -22.98 -9.96
CA LEU A 263 -2.86 -22.66 -10.87
C LEU A 263 -1.52 -22.51 -10.13
N VAL A 264 -1.56 -22.24 -8.83
CA VAL A 264 -0.38 -22.22 -7.94
C VAL A 264 -0.20 -23.56 -7.24
N ALA A 265 -1.30 -24.16 -6.76
CA ALA A 265 -1.26 -25.47 -6.10
C ALA A 265 -0.65 -26.54 -7.01
N GLY A 266 -0.88 -26.40 -8.32
CA GLY A 266 -0.54 -27.40 -9.33
C GLY A 266 -1.56 -28.52 -9.31
N GLY A 267 -2.74 -28.25 -9.85
CA GLY A 267 -3.80 -29.23 -9.99
C GLY A 267 -4.71 -28.91 -11.17
N SER A 268 -5.44 -29.91 -11.63
CA SER A 268 -6.41 -29.84 -12.72
C SER A 268 -7.53 -30.85 -12.47
N LEU A 269 -8.72 -30.62 -13.04
CA LEU A 269 -9.84 -31.57 -12.98
C LEU A 269 -10.19 -32.07 -11.55
N GLY A 270 -10.05 -31.20 -10.54
CA GLY A 270 -10.34 -31.54 -9.13
C GLY A 270 -9.26 -32.37 -8.43
N VAL A 271 -8.11 -32.60 -9.07
CA VAL A 271 -7.00 -33.40 -8.53
C VAL A 271 -5.72 -32.57 -8.48
N LEU A 272 -4.98 -32.67 -7.37
CA LEU A 272 -3.64 -32.08 -7.27
C LEU A 272 -2.62 -32.97 -7.98
N TRP A 273 -1.71 -32.35 -8.72
CA TRP A 273 -0.57 -33.05 -9.30
C TRP A 273 0.37 -33.55 -8.21
N PRO A 274 1.24 -34.54 -8.52
CA PRO A 274 2.32 -34.93 -7.64
C PRO A 274 3.13 -33.72 -7.14
N ALA A 275 3.52 -33.73 -5.87
CA ALA A 275 4.10 -32.57 -5.16
C ALA A 275 5.26 -31.87 -5.90
N GLY A 276 6.04 -32.60 -6.70
CA GLY A 276 7.18 -32.08 -7.47
C GLY A 276 6.83 -31.46 -8.83
N GLN A 277 5.56 -31.38 -9.22
CA GLN A 277 5.14 -30.97 -10.58
C GLN A 277 4.59 -29.54 -10.67
N SER A 278 4.18 -28.93 -9.56
CA SER A 278 3.72 -27.53 -9.54
C SER A 278 4.85 -26.55 -9.86
N PHE A 279 4.54 -25.36 -10.40
CA PHE A 279 5.60 -24.36 -10.65
C PHE A 279 6.34 -23.93 -9.37
N PRO A 280 5.71 -23.82 -8.18
CA PRO A 280 6.46 -23.53 -6.95
C PRO A 280 7.49 -24.61 -6.62
N ALA A 281 7.16 -25.89 -6.84
CA ALA A 281 8.11 -26.97 -6.65
C ALA A 281 9.27 -26.91 -7.66
N LYS A 282 8.98 -26.59 -8.93
CA LYS A 282 10.04 -26.35 -9.94
C LYS A 282 10.87 -25.11 -9.63
N LEU A 283 10.28 -24.09 -9.02
CA LEU A 283 10.96 -22.87 -8.60
C LEU A 283 11.94 -23.15 -7.46
N ALA A 284 11.58 -24.00 -6.50
CA ALA A 284 12.49 -24.47 -5.45
C ALA A 284 13.75 -25.13 -6.04
N GLY A 285 13.59 -25.99 -7.04
CA GLY A 285 14.73 -26.61 -7.75
C GLY A 285 15.59 -25.60 -8.52
N ALA A 286 15.01 -24.50 -9.00
CA ALA A 286 15.72 -23.44 -9.71
C ALA A 286 16.46 -22.46 -8.77
N LEU A 287 16.13 -22.49 -7.49
CA LEU A 287 16.61 -21.61 -6.42
C LEU A 287 17.03 -22.46 -5.20
N PRO A 288 18.10 -23.27 -5.29
CA PRO A 288 18.44 -24.25 -4.26
C PRO A 288 18.74 -23.64 -2.88
N ASP A 289 19.13 -22.36 -2.83
CA ASP A 289 19.41 -21.63 -1.58
C ASP A 289 18.21 -20.81 -1.07
N VAL A 290 17.00 -21.07 -1.57
CA VAL A 290 15.78 -20.33 -1.23
C VAL A 290 14.69 -21.34 -0.87
N ALA A 291 14.11 -21.20 0.32
CA ALA A 291 12.93 -21.96 0.70
C ALA A 291 11.71 -21.43 -0.07
N VAL A 292 11.06 -22.28 -0.87
CA VAL A 292 9.86 -21.92 -1.62
C VAL A 292 8.63 -22.61 -1.02
N PHE A 293 7.64 -21.82 -0.65
CA PHE A 293 6.41 -22.26 -0.01
C PHE A 293 5.24 -22.22 -0.99
N ASN A 294 4.63 -23.37 -1.28
CA ASN A 294 3.38 -23.41 -2.03
C ASN A 294 2.20 -23.17 -1.08
N ARG A 295 1.46 -22.09 -1.32
CA ARG A 295 0.21 -21.72 -0.62
C ARG A 295 -0.96 -21.63 -1.60
N GLY A 296 -0.86 -22.32 -2.74
CA GLY A 296 -1.96 -22.48 -3.68
C GLY A 296 -3.09 -23.31 -3.10
N ILE A 297 -4.32 -22.87 -3.28
CA ILE A 297 -5.52 -23.55 -2.78
C ILE A 297 -6.46 -23.82 -3.95
N SER A 298 -6.59 -25.08 -4.35
CA SER A 298 -7.43 -25.47 -5.49
C SER A 298 -8.85 -24.95 -5.35
N GLY A 299 -9.36 -24.26 -6.38
CA GLY A 299 -10.74 -23.72 -6.43
C GLY A 299 -11.03 -22.52 -5.52
N ALA A 300 -10.04 -21.96 -4.82
CA ALA A 300 -10.26 -20.83 -3.93
C ALA A 300 -10.41 -19.49 -4.71
N PRO A 301 -11.44 -18.68 -4.41
CA PRO A 301 -11.51 -17.28 -4.80
C PRO A 301 -10.60 -16.43 -3.91
N VAL A 302 -10.40 -15.17 -4.28
CA VAL A 302 -9.43 -14.28 -3.60
C VAL A 302 -9.68 -14.16 -2.10
N ASP A 303 -10.93 -14.02 -1.68
CA ASP A 303 -11.27 -13.87 -0.26
C ASP A 303 -10.89 -15.09 0.59
N GLU A 304 -11.11 -16.30 0.09
CA GLU A 304 -10.70 -17.53 0.77
C GLU A 304 -9.17 -17.59 0.91
N ILE A 305 -8.44 -17.18 -0.13
CA ILE A 305 -6.97 -17.13 -0.11
C ILE A 305 -6.50 -16.14 0.97
N LEU A 306 -7.07 -14.93 1.00
CA LEU A 306 -6.67 -13.90 1.95
C LEU A 306 -7.00 -14.26 3.41
N ILE A 307 -8.16 -14.87 3.67
CA ILE A 307 -8.52 -15.34 5.02
C ILE A 307 -7.55 -16.41 5.49
N ARG A 308 -7.19 -17.37 4.63
CA ARG A 308 -6.22 -18.42 4.96
C ARG A 308 -4.83 -17.85 5.25
N LEU A 309 -4.40 -16.82 4.55
CA LEU A 309 -3.11 -16.19 4.80
C LEU A 309 -3.13 -15.18 5.95
N GLY A 310 -4.32 -14.87 6.49
CA GLY A 310 -4.49 -13.81 7.50
C GLY A 310 -4.44 -12.39 6.93
N ALA A 311 -4.34 -12.23 5.62
CA ALA A 311 -4.37 -10.94 4.94
C ALA A 311 -5.75 -10.27 4.99
N LYS A 312 -6.83 -11.08 5.11
CA LYS A 312 -8.19 -10.61 5.40
C LYS A 312 -8.63 -11.17 6.75
N PRO A 313 -8.61 -10.35 7.83
CA PRO A 313 -9.15 -10.77 9.12
C PRO A 313 -10.65 -11.07 9.00
N LEU A 314 -11.05 -12.29 9.36
CA LEU A 314 -12.45 -12.68 9.45
C LEU A 314 -12.94 -12.46 10.88
N LEU A 315 -13.79 -11.45 11.07
CA LEU A 315 -14.38 -11.07 12.33
C LEU A 315 -15.62 -11.93 12.61
N LEU A 316 -15.59 -12.66 13.71
CA LEU A 316 -16.61 -13.62 14.10
C LEU A 316 -17.33 -13.20 15.37
N THR A 317 -18.63 -13.49 15.43
CA THR A 317 -19.49 -13.33 16.61
C THR A 317 -20.20 -14.64 16.88
N GLY A 318 -20.23 -15.05 18.15
CA GLY A 318 -20.79 -16.32 18.58
C GLY A 318 -20.25 -16.73 19.95
N THR A 319 -20.34 -18.03 20.25
CA THR A 319 -19.77 -18.63 21.45
C THR A 319 -18.80 -19.73 21.04
N ILE A 320 -17.58 -19.70 21.56
CA ILE A 320 -16.67 -20.85 21.49
C ILE A 320 -17.13 -21.80 22.59
N PRO A 321 -17.61 -23.02 22.27
CA PRO A 321 -18.21 -23.92 23.26
C PRO A 321 -17.16 -24.47 24.21
N ALA A 322 -17.55 -24.96 25.39
CA ALA A 322 -16.63 -25.68 26.29
C ALA A 322 -16.00 -26.92 25.61
N ILE A 323 -16.77 -27.59 24.74
CA ILE A 323 -16.37 -28.75 23.95
C ILE A 323 -17.10 -28.72 22.61
N GLY A 324 -16.47 -29.21 21.55
CA GLY A 324 -17.12 -29.39 20.26
C GLY A 324 -17.07 -28.16 19.34
N ARG A 325 -18.06 -28.05 18.46
CA ARG A 325 -18.15 -27.10 17.35
C ARG A 325 -19.44 -26.31 17.46
N GLU A 326 -19.37 -24.99 17.34
CA GLU A 326 -20.56 -24.12 17.27
C GLU A 326 -20.52 -23.21 16.05
N LEU A 327 -21.72 -22.78 15.64
CA LEU A 327 -21.90 -21.83 14.55
C LEU A 327 -21.35 -20.46 14.92
N MET A 328 -20.76 -19.81 13.93
CA MET A 328 -20.24 -18.46 14.01
C MET A 328 -20.92 -17.60 12.97
N THR A 329 -21.10 -16.32 13.30
CA THR A 329 -21.65 -15.33 12.36
C THR A 329 -20.61 -14.28 12.05
N THR A 330 -20.69 -13.69 10.87
CA THR A 330 -19.91 -12.52 10.49
C THR A 330 -20.84 -11.53 9.80
N SER A 331 -20.56 -10.24 9.96
CA SER A 331 -21.21 -9.17 9.20
C SER A 331 -20.45 -8.81 7.93
N GLN A 332 -19.26 -9.38 7.73
CA GLN A 332 -18.48 -9.17 6.51
C GLN A 332 -19.10 -9.98 5.37
N GLU A 333 -19.34 -9.33 4.23
CA GLU A 333 -19.62 -10.06 3.01
C GLU A 333 -18.31 -10.63 2.45
N ILE A 334 -18.31 -11.93 2.24
CA ILE A 334 -17.16 -12.69 1.79
C ILE A 334 -17.54 -13.35 0.46
N GLY A 335 -16.67 -13.18 -0.54
CA GLY A 335 -16.78 -13.83 -1.85
C GLY A 335 -16.48 -15.33 -1.76
N TRP A 336 -17.40 -16.12 -1.20
CA TRP A 336 -17.26 -17.57 -1.14
C TRP A 336 -17.54 -18.23 -2.49
N TYR A 337 -16.86 -19.34 -2.76
CA TYR A 337 -17.23 -20.20 -3.88
C TYR A 337 -18.42 -21.10 -3.49
N ALA A 338 -19.45 -21.16 -4.34
CA ALA A 338 -20.64 -21.98 -4.10
C ALA A 338 -20.32 -23.49 -4.16
N GLY A 339 -20.90 -24.29 -3.27
CA GLY A 339 -20.66 -25.74 -3.19
C GLY A 339 -19.30 -26.14 -2.61
N ARG A 340 -18.50 -25.19 -2.12
CA ARG A 340 -17.15 -25.45 -1.59
C ARG A 340 -17.11 -25.44 -0.07
N SER A 341 -16.41 -26.42 0.50
CA SER A 341 -16.05 -26.44 1.92
C SER A 341 -14.71 -25.75 2.16
N PHE A 342 -14.63 -25.03 3.28
CA PHE A 342 -13.44 -24.36 3.77
C PHE A 342 -13.13 -24.87 5.16
N ILE A 343 -11.86 -25.17 5.41
CA ILE A 343 -11.33 -25.54 6.72
C ILE A 343 -9.99 -24.85 6.86
N GLN A 344 -9.80 -24.12 7.94
CA GLN A 344 -8.54 -23.45 8.26
C GLN A 344 -8.28 -23.54 9.76
N SER A 345 -7.09 -24.03 10.11
CA SER A 345 -6.62 -24.01 11.50
C SER A 345 -6.11 -22.62 11.86
N GLY A 346 -6.25 -22.25 13.13
CA GLY A 346 -5.86 -20.95 13.64
C GLY A 346 -6.28 -20.75 15.08
N THR A 347 -6.44 -19.49 15.47
CA THR A 347 -6.91 -19.11 16.81
C THR A 347 -8.07 -18.12 16.73
N LEU A 348 -8.98 -18.18 17.70
CA LEU A 348 -10.09 -17.25 17.86
C LEU A 348 -10.20 -16.88 19.34
N ALA A 349 -10.08 -15.59 19.68
CA ALA A 349 -9.92 -15.13 21.07
C ALA A 349 -8.78 -15.86 21.82
N GLY A 350 -7.68 -16.14 21.13
CA GLY A 350 -6.55 -16.91 21.66
C GLY A 350 -6.80 -18.41 21.85
N VAL A 351 -7.99 -18.93 21.51
CA VAL A 351 -8.30 -20.37 21.57
C VAL A 351 -7.87 -21.04 20.26
N PRO A 352 -6.97 -22.04 20.28
CA PRO A 352 -6.62 -22.82 19.09
C PRO A 352 -7.80 -23.68 18.61
N GLY A 353 -7.98 -23.76 17.29
CA GLY A 353 -9.02 -24.57 16.69
C GLY A 353 -9.08 -24.44 15.17
N ASP A 354 -10.13 -25.04 14.61
CA ASP A 354 -10.42 -25.01 13.18
C ASP A 354 -11.66 -24.17 12.90
N LEU A 355 -11.52 -23.22 11.98
CA LEU A 355 -12.62 -22.53 11.33
C LEU A 355 -13.11 -23.37 10.16
N TRP A 356 -14.39 -23.71 10.18
CA TRP A 356 -15.08 -24.45 9.13
C TRP A 356 -16.08 -23.54 8.43
N ARG A 357 -16.24 -23.72 7.12
CA ARG A 357 -17.39 -23.23 6.39
C ARG A 357 -17.88 -24.28 5.42
N SER A 358 -19.18 -24.49 5.40
CA SER A 358 -19.88 -25.14 4.29
C SER A 358 -21.05 -24.25 3.87
N GLU A 359 -21.58 -24.45 2.66
CA GLU A 359 -22.76 -23.71 2.21
C GLU A 359 -24.00 -24.05 3.04
N ALA A 360 -24.15 -25.32 3.44
CA ALA A 360 -25.29 -25.79 4.21
C ALA A 360 -25.28 -25.35 5.68
N GLU A 361 -24.10 -25.32 6.32
CA GLU A 361 -23.96 -25.05 7.76
C GLU A 361 -23.49 -23.62 8.06
N GLY A 362 -23.01 -22.87 7.07
CA GLY A 362 -22.37 -21.57 7.30
C GLY A 362 -21.00 -21.71 7.99
N LEU A 363 -20.57 -20.66 8.68
CA LEU A 363 -19.31 -20.64 9.43
C LEU A 363 -19.49 -21.34 10.79
N SER A 364 -18.49 -22.11 11.20
CA SER A 364 -18.43 -22.70 12.54
C SER A 364 -16.99 -22.81 13.03
N PHE A 365 -16.80 -22.81 14.34
CA PHE A 365 -15.48 -22.97 14.94
C PHE A 365 -15.48 -24.15 15.89
N LYS A 366 -14.46 -25.00 15.76
CA LYS A 366 -14.22 -26.13 16.65
C LYS A 366 -12.87 -25.91 17.33
N ARG A 367 -12.88 -25.74 18.65
CA ARG A 367 -11.63 -25.67 19.42
C ARG A 367 -10.89 -27.01 19.42
N SER A 368 -9.57 -26.96 19.55
CA SER A 368 -8.72 -28.16 19.60
C SER A 368 -8.86 -28.91 20.93
N ASP A 369 -8.87 -28.17 22.05
CA ASP A 369 -8.92 -28.74 23.41
C ASP A 369 -10.16 -28.26 24.18
N THR A 370 -10.65 -29.11 25.09
CA THR A 370 -11.76 -28.74 25.99
C THR A 370 -11.37 -27.56 26.89
N GLY A 371 -12.36 -26.72 27.22
CA GLY A 371 -12.14 -25.55 28.06
C GLY A 371 -13.43 -24.93 28.54
N THR A 372 -13.38 -23.67 28.95
CA THR A 372 -14.56 -22.88 29.31
C THR A 372 -15.20 -22.28 28.06
N ALA A 373 -16.52 -22.12 28.08
CA ALA A 373 -17.21 -21.42 27.00
C ALA A 373 -16.83 -19.93 26.99
N ILE A 374 -16.60 -19.36 25.81
CA ILE A 374 -16.19 -17.96 25.63
C ILE A 374 -17.13 -17.27 24.65
N ALA A 375 -17.87 -16.27 25.11
CA ALA A 375 -18.65 -15.40 24.24
C ALA A 375 -17.71 -14.41 23.53
N ILE A 376 -17.85 -14.28 22.21
CA ILE A 376 -17.01 -13.41 21.38
C ILE A 376 -17.88 -12.49 20.54
N LYS A 377 -17.37 -11.28 20.27
CA LYS A 377 -18.04 -10.28 19.42
C LYS A 377 -17.03 -9.58 18.53
N ASN A 378 -17.18 -9.77 17.22
CA ASN A 378 -16.27 -9.26 16.19
C ASN A 378 -14.80 -9.64 16.45
N GLU A 379 -14.56 -10.84 16.95
CA GLU A 379 -13.22 -11.34 17.24
C GLU A 379 -12.55 -11.82 15.94
N PRO A 380 -11.32 -11.39 15.63
CA PRO A 380 -10.62 -11.87 14.44
C PRO A 380 -10.20 -13.33 14.60
N PHE A 381 -10.52 -14.14 13.60
CA PHE A 381 -9.85 -15.42 13.41
C PHE A 381 -8.44 -15.18 12.85
N LEU A 382 -7.43 -15.67 13.56
CA LEU A 382 -6.03 -15.57 13.16
C LEU A 382 -5.57 -16.92 12.61
N SER A 383 -5.35 -16.97 11.30
CA SER A 383 -4.91 -18.19 10.62
C SER A 383 -3.52 -18.64 11.07
N SER A 384 -3.32 -19.95 11.22
CA SER A 384 -2.03 -20.54 11.53
C SER A 384 -1.00 -20.46 10.39
N THR A 385 -1.44 -20.12 9.17
CA THR A 385 -0.57 -19.93 8.00
C THR A 385 -0.29 -18.46 7.70
N SER A 386 -0.37 -17.59 8.72
CA SER A 386 -0.09 -16.16 8.63
C SER A 386 1.40 -15.82 8.76
N ASP A 387 2.31 -16.80 8.68
CA ASP A 387 3.75 -16.66 8.91
C ASP A 387 4.55 -16.12 7.70
N HIS A 388 3.86 -15.74 6.62
CA HIS A 388 4.48 -15.31 5.36
C HIS A 388 4.47 -13.79 5.12
N PHE A 389 4.09 -12.99 6.11
CA PHE A 389 4.02 -11.52 5.98
C PHE A 389 5.38 -10.86 5.71
N SER A 390 6.50 -11.52 6.01
CA SER A 390 7.85 -10.99 5.79
C SER A 390 8.59 -11.64 4.62
N ASP A 391 7.98 -12.59 3.90
CA ASP A 391 8.64 -13.30 2.82
C ASP A 391 8.63 -12.51 1.51
N THR A 392 9.44 -12.94 0.54
CA THR A 392 9.28 -12.50 -0.85
C THR A 392 8.04 -13.17 -1.45
N ALA A 393 7.09 -12.42 -2.00
CA ALA A 393 5.80 -12.98 -2.44
C ALA A 393 5.66 -13.09 -3.96
N ILE A 394 5.09 -14.19 -4.44
CA ILE A 394 4.53 -14.34 -5.79
C ILE A 394 3.02 -14.52 -5.63
N ILE A 395 2.22 -13.57 -6.12
CA ILE A 395 0.77 -13.52 -5.88
C ILE A 395 0.06 -13.75 -7.20
N PHE A 396 -0.62 -14.89 -7.35
CA PHE A 396 -1.32 -15.31 -8.57
C PHE A 396 -2.74 -15.80 -8.25
N MET A 397 -3.74 -14.92 -8.39
CA MET A 397 -5.11 -15.19 -7.95
C MET A 397 -6.17 -14.55 -8.85
N GLY A 398 -7.44 -14.81 -8.55
CA GLY A 398 -8.60 -14.20 -9.21
C GLY A 398 -9.26 -15.03 -10.31
N ARG A 399 -8.69 -16.18 -10.71
CA ARG A 399 -9.26 -16.96 -11.82
C ARG A 399 -10.62 -17.56 -11.46
N ASN A 400 -10.76 -18.07 -10.24
CA ASN A 400 -12.03 -18.63 -9.77
C ASN A 400 -13.11 -17.55 -9.63
N ASP A 401 -12.73 -16.32 -9.25
CA ASP A 401 -13.64 -15.18 -9.15
C ASP A 401 -14.26 -14.82 -10.51
N VAL A 402 -13.44 -14.78 -11.56
CA VAL A 402 -13.94 -14.53 -12.93
C VAL A 402 -14.84 -15.68 -13.40
N THR A 403 -14.43 -16.93 -13.17
CA THR A 403 -15.21 -18.10 -13.61
C THR A 403 -16.57 -18.21 -12.93
N ALA A 404 -16.64 -17.92 -11.64
CA ALA A 404 -17.86 -18.04 -10.84
C ALA A 404 -18.58 -16.69 -10.62
N ASN A 405 -18.12 -15.61 -11.26
CA ASN A 405 -18.65 -14.26 -11.13
C ASN A 405 -18.75 -13.80 -9.65
N ILE A 406 -17.69 -14.05 -8.87
CA ILE A 406 -17.63 -13.75 -7.43
C ILE A 406 -17.10 -12.32 -7.23
N LYS A 407 -17.83 -11.52 -6.45
CA LYS A 407 -17.54 -10.09 -6.26
C LYS A 407 -17.30 -9.68 -4.81
N GLY A 408 -17.62 -10.55 -3.84
CA GLY A 408 -17.71 -10.15 -2.43
C GLY A 408 -18.52 -8.86 -2.28
N MET A 409 -18.05 -7.94 -1.44
CA MET A 409 -18.63 -6.58 -1.26
C MET A 409 -18.53 -5.65 -2.50
N SER A 410 -17.81 -6.05 -3.56
CA SER A 410 -17.44 -5.13 -4.65
C SER A 410 -18.52 -5.06 -5.73
N ALA A 411 -18.57 -3.95 -6.46
CA ALA A 411 -19.53 -3.77 -7.54
C ALA A 411 -19.27 -4.73 -8.73
N THR A 412 -18.00 -5.00 -9.01
CA THR A 412 -17.56 -5.86 -10.11
C THR A 412 -16.56 -6.92 -9.65
N VAL A 413 -16.39 -7.98 -10.44
CA VAL A 413 -15.36 -9.00 -10.20
C VAL A 413 -13.97 -8.37 -10.31
N ALA A 414 -13.78 -7.44 -11.26
CA ALA A 414 -12.51 -6.77 -11.44
C ALA A 414 -12.11 -5.96 -10.21
N ASP A 415 -13.04 -5.20 -9.63
CA ASP A 415 -12.82 -4.48 -8.36
C ASP A 415 -12.43 -5.44 -7.25
N HIS A 416 -13.20 -6.53 -7.08
CA HIS A 416 -12.94 -7.52 -6.03
C HIS A 416 -11.54 -8.11 -6.10
N VAL A 417 -11.11 -8.53 -7.29
CA VAL A 417 -9.79 -9.13 -7.50
C VAL A 417 -8.67 -8.10 -7.35
N VAL A 418 -8.85 -6.88 -7.88
CA VAL A 418 -7.86 -5.79 -7.76
C VAL A 418 -7.67 -5.39 -6.30
N ASP A 419 -8.76 -5.21 -5.55
CA ASP A 419 -8.73 -4.88 -4.12
C ASP A 419 -8.04 -5.98 -3.31
N ALA A 420 -8.28 -7.25 -3.67
CA ALA A 420 -7.58 -8.36 -3.04
C ALA A 420 -6.06 -8.33 -3.28
N PHE A 421 -5.60 -7.96 -4.48
CA PHE A 421 -4.16 -7.78 -4.74
C PHE A 421 -3.57 -6.67 -3.88
N VAL A 422 -4.31 -5.56 -3.70
CA VAL A 422 -3.91 -4.49 -2.79
C VAL A 422 -3.81 -4.98 -1.35
N GLN A 423 -4.86 -5.64 -0.85
CA GLN A 423 -4.89 -6.17 0.51
C GLN A 423 -3.75 -7.17 0.78
N MET A 424 -3.44 -8.05 -0.15
CA MET A 424 -2.32 -8.99 0.00
C MET A 424 -0.95 -8.30 0.03
N VAL A 425 -0.75 -7.25 -0.78
CA VAL A 425 0.52 -6.49 -0.77
C VAL A 425 0.65 -5.66 0.52
N GLU A 426 -0.45 -5.08 1.01
CA GLU A 426 -0.47 -4.31 2.26
C GLU A 426 -0.23 -5.19 3.49
N PHE A 427 -0.66 -6.46 3.44
CA PHE A 427 -0.38 -7.44 4.50
C PHE A 427 1.12 -7.70 4.70
N LEU A 428 1.97 -7.48 3.68
CA LEU A 428 3.40 -7.63 3.83
C LEU A 428 3.94 -6.54 4.80
N THR A 429 4.62 -6.95 5.86
CA THR A 429 5.11 -6.06 6.93
C THR A 429 6.45 -5.36 6.64
N PRO A 430 7.37 -5.86 5.79
CA PRO A 430 8.62 -5.17 5.54
C PRO A 430 8.42 -3.78 4.91
N ASN A 431 9.22 -2.81 5.34
CA ASN A 431 9.23 -1.47 4.74
C ASN A 431 9.61 -1.52 3.24
N VAL A 432 10.53 -2.42 2.89
CA VAL A 432 10.90 -2.73 1.51
C VAL A 432 10.34 -4.09 1.12
N ARG A 433 9.06 -4.08 0.71
CA ARG A 433 8.32 -5.26 0.24
C ARG A 433 8.89 -5.76 -1.09
N GLN A 434 9.18 -7.06 -1.15
CA GLN A 434 9.58 -7.73 -2.39
C GLN A 434 8.46 -8.67 -2.81
N PHE A 435 7.81 -8.34 -3.92
CA PHE A 435 6.71 -9.14 -4.45
C PHE A 435 6.63 -9.03 -5.97
N ILE A 436 6.06 -10.07 -6.57
CA ILE A 436 5.62 -10.12 -7.96
C ILE A 436 4.13 -10.41 -7.96
N VAL A 437 3.36 -9.53 -8.60
CA VAL A 437 1.95 -9.82 -8.90
C VAL A 437 1.88 -10.48 -10.27
N VAL A 438 1.22 -11.62 -10.33
CA VAL A 438 1.07 -12.44 -11.53
C VAL A 438 -0.34 -12.23 -12.06
N GLY A 439 -0.44 -11.80 -13.32
CA GLY A 439 -1.73 -11.53 -13.96
C GLY A 439 -2.64 -12.75 -14.01
N THR A 440 -3.94 -12.54 -13.80
CA THR A 440 -4.99 -13.54 -13.97
C THR A 440 -5.03 -13.99 -15.44
N THR A 441 -5.27 -15.27 -15.69
CA THR A 441 -5.32 -15.82 -17.06
C THR A 441 -6.75 -15.94 -17.56
N THR A 442 -6.98 -16.02 -18.86
CA THR A 442 -8.25 -16.44 -19.46
C THR A 442 -8.38 -17.97 -19.42
N ARG A 443 -9.58 -18.48 -19.70
CA ARG A 443 -9.81 -19.87 -20.11
C ARG A 443 -9.70 -20.01 -21.63
N THR A 444 -9.43 -21.21 -22.15
CA THR A 444 -9.32 -21.47 -23.59
C THR A 444 -10.61 -21.19 -24.39
N ASP A 445 -11.75 -21.11 -23.71
CA ASP A 445 -13.07 -20.75 -24.27
C ASP A 445 -13.46 -19.27 -24.06
N GLU A 446 -12.63 -18.49 -23.37
CA GLU A 446 -12.81 -17.04 -23.19
C GLU A 446 -12.00 -16.26 -24.24
N GLU A 447 -12.47 -16.29 -25.48
CA GLU A 447 -11.87 -15.55 -26.60
C GLU A 447 -12.11 -14.04 -26.47
N THR A 448 -11.33 -13.25 -27.23
CA THR A 448 -11.45 -11.80 -27.29
C THR A 448 -12.89 -11.39 -27.59
N GLY A 449 -13.44 -10.49 -26.77
CA GLY A 449 -14.83 -10.04 -26.85
C GLY A 449 -15.79 -10.77 -25.91
N SER A 450 -15.41 -11.90 -25.32
CA SER A 450 -16.17 -12.51 -24.24
C SER A 450 -16.13 -11.68 -22.94
N ALA A 451 -17.12 -11.84 -22.07
CA ALA A 451 -17.18 -11.16 -20.78
C ALA A 451 -16.02 -11.56 -19.85
N GLY A 452 -15.67 -12.85 -19.81
CA GLY A 452 -14.55 -13.38 -19.03
C GLY A 452 -13.21 -12.80 -19.51
N HIS A 453 -12.98 -12.77 -20.83
CA HIS A 453 -11.78 -12.15 -21.40
C HIS A 453 -11.68 -10.66 -21.04
N SER A 454 -12.78 -9.91 -21.20
CA SER A 454 -12.81 -8.48 -20.90
C SER A 454 -12.50 -8.20 -19.41
N THR A 455 -13.06 -9.02 -18.51
CA THR A 455 -12.79 -8.94 -17.07
C THR A 455 -11.31 -9.21 -16.75
N VAL A 456 -10.70 -10.24 -17.35
CA VAL A 456 -9.28 -10.55 -17.17
C VAL A 456 -8.37 -9.43 -17.68
N VAL A 457 -8.68 -8.88 -18.86
CA VAL A 457 -7.92 -7.74 -19.41
C VAL A 457 -8.01 -6.52 -18.48
N GLU A 458 -9.20 -6.24 -17.94
CA GLU A 458 -9.38 -5.14 -17.00
C GLU A 458 -8.57 -5.35 -15.71
N ILE A 459 -8.68 -6.52 -15.08
CA ILE A 459 -7.91 -6.88 -13.88
C ILE A 459 -6.40 -6.70 -14.14
N ASN A 460 -5.89 -7.31 -15.21
CA ASN A 460 -4.47 -7.27 -15.52
C ASN A 460 -3.97 -5.86 -15.83
N SER A 461 -4.76 -5.05 -16.54
CA SER A 461 -4.43 -3.66 -16.82
C SER A 461 -4.31 -2.84 -15.53
N ARG A 462 -5.31 -2.95 -14.64
CA ARG A 462 -5.36 -2.21 -13.37
C ARG A 462 -4.24 -2.63 -12.42
N VAL A 463 -4.01 -3.93 -12.25
CA VAL A 463 -2.94 -4.45 -11.39
C VAL A 463 -1.55 -4.06 -11.93
N LYS A 464 -1.36 -4.10 -13.25
CA LYS A 464 -0.11 -3.63 -13.88
C LYS A 464 0.13 -2.14 -13.65
N ALA A 465 -0.93 -1.33 -13.70
CA ALA A 465 -0.86 0.10 -13.43
C ALA A 465 -0.56 0.42 -11.95
N LEU A 466 -1.13 -0.36 -11.02
CA LEU A 466 -0.85 -0.25 -9.58
C LEU A 466 0.58 -0.65 -9.23
N TYR A 467 1.12 -1.66 -9.91
CA TYR A 467 2.42 -2.25 -9.58
C TYR A 467 3.38 -2.26 -10.78
N PRO A 468 3.73 -1.08 -11.33
CA PRO A 468 4.60 -0.98 -12.49
C PRO A 468 5.95 -1.63 -12.18
N GLY A 469 6.41 -2.47 -13.10
CA GLY A 469 7.65 -3.24 -12.94
C GLY A 469 7.57 -4.38 -11.92
N ARG A 470 6.48 -4.57 -11.16
CA ARG A 470 6.27 -5.74 -10.28
C ARG A 470 5.16 -6.67 -10.79
N PHE A 471 4.53 -6.34 -11.90
CA PHE A 471 3.59 -7.20 -12.61
C PHE A 471 4.30 -8.17 -13.57
N PHE A 472 3.92 -9.45 -13.54
CA PHE A 472 4.27 -10.46 -14.52
C PHE A 472 3.02 -10.89 -15.30
N ASP A 473 3.06 -10.70 -16.62
CA ASP A 473 1.95 -11.01 -17.52
C ASP A 473 1.90 -12.52 -17.84
N MET A 474 1.31 -13.30 -16.94
CA MET A 474 1.16 -14.74 -17.11
C MET A 474 0.29 -15.09 -18.31
N GLN A 475 -0.78 -14.32 -18.54
CA GLN A 475 -1.67 -14.51 -19.68
C GLN A 475 -0.88 -14.45 -20.99
N ASN A 476 -0.12 -13.38 -21.21
CA ASN A 476 0.65 -13.25 -22.42
C ASN A 476 1.82 -14.25 -22.50
N TYR A 477 2.46 -14.57 -21.37
CA TYR A 477 3.52 -15.58 -21.31
C TYR A 477 3.02 -16.96 -21.75
N LEU A 478 1.93 -17.45 -21.15
CA LEU A 478 1.34 -18.74 -21.52
C LEU A 478 0.87 -18.74 -22.97
N ARG A 479 0.24 -17.65 -23.42
CA ARG A 479 -0.25 -17.53 -24.79
C ARG A 479 0.86 -17.57 -25.83
N THR A 480 1.95 -16.83 -25.63
CA THR A 480 2.89 -16.53 -26.72
C THR A 480 4.29 -17.11 -26.54
N LYS A 481 4.68 -17.47 -25.31
CA LYS A 481 6.08 -17.77 -24.99
C LYS A 481 6.29 -19.15 -24.37
N ALA A 482 5.33 -19.67 -23.62
CA ALA A 482 5.47 -20.96 -22.93
C ALA A 482 5.79 -22.12 -23.89
N MET A 483 5.11 -22.22 -25.04
CA MET A 483 5.38 -23.27 -26.03
C MET A 483 6.81 -23.19 -26.59
N VAL A 484 7.28 -21.97 -26.89
CA VAL A 484 8.65 -21.73 -27.38
C VAL A 484 9.67 -22.16 -26.32
N ASP A 485 9.45 -21.77 -25.07
CA ASP A 485 10.33 -22.10 -23.95
C ASP A 485 10.34 -23.61 -23.63
N LEU A 486 9.29 -24.34 -24.05
CA LEU A 486 9.18 -25.81 -24.00
C LEU A 486 9.71 -26.52 -25.24
N GLY A 487 10.11 -25.80 -26.29
CA GLY A 487 10.50 -26.39 -27.57
C GLY A 487 9.35 -27.06 -28.32
N MET A 488 8.10 -26.67 -28.04
CA MET A 488 6.92 -27.17 -28.73
C MET A 488 6.65 -26.37 -30.00
N THR A 489 6.27 -27.06 -31.07
CA THR A 489 5.77 -26.42 -32.29
C THR A 489 4.25 -26.19 -32.15
N PRO A 490 3.74 -24.95 -32.31
CA PRO A 490 2.30 -24.69 -32.28
C PRO A 490 1.54 -25.46 -33.36
N THR A 491 0.42 -26.07 -32.98
CA THR A 491 -0.55 -26.64 -33.93
C THR A 491 -1.42 -25.54 -34.56
N ALA A 492 -2.23 -25.89 -35.56
CA ALA A 492 -3.20 -24.96 -36.13
C ALA A 492 -4.20 -24.44 -35.08
N ASP A 493 -4.66 -25.31 -34.17
CA ASP A 493 -5.59 -24.94 -33.09
C ASP A 493 -4.93 -24.01 -32.06
N ASP A 494 -3.65 -24.23 -31.76
CA ASP A 494 -2.88 -23.32 -30.90
C ASP A 494 -2.80 -21.92 -31.54
N LEU A 495 -2.45 -21.84 -32.82
CA LEU A 495 -2.36 -20.58 -33.55
C LEU A 495 -3.72 -19.85 -33.61
N ALA A 496 -4.81 -20.59 -33.80
CA ALA A 496 -6.16 -20.03 -33.78
C ALA A 496 -6.51 -19.46 -32.40
N LYS A 497 -6.22 -20.18 -31.31
CA LYS A 497 -6.48 -19.70 -29.94
C LYS A 497 -5.59 -18.53 -29.54
N ILE A 498 -4.33 -18.53 -29.96
CA ILE A 498 -3.41 -17.40 -29.80
C ILE A 498 -3.97 -16.16 -30.51
N ALA A 499 -4.41 -16.31 -31.77
CA ALA A 499 -5.01 -15.23 -32.55
C ALA A 499 -6.33 -14.73 -31.95
N ALA A 500 -7.14 -15.61 -31.37
CA ALA A 500 -8.35 -15.26 -30.63
C ALA A 500 -8.07 -14.63 -29.26
N GLY A 501 -6.80 -14.49 -28.86
CA GLY A 501 -6.37 -13.83 -27.64
C GLY A 501 -6.34 -14.70 -26.39
N THR A 502 -6.52 -16.02 -26.52
CA THR A 502 -6.61 -16.96 -25.39
C THR A 502 -5.51 -18.03 -25.41
N LEU A 503 -5.56 -18.97 -24.47
CA LEU A 503 -4.50 -19.93 -24.19
C LEU A 503 -4.45 -21.08 -25.23
N PRO A 504 -3.25 -21.47 -25.71
CA PRO A 504 -3.06 -22.56 -26.66
C PRO A 504 -3.43 -23.93 -26.06
N PRO A 505 -4.33 -24.74 -26.65
CA PRO A 505 -4.77 -26.01 -26.08
C PRO A 505 -3.65 -27.02 -25.84
N SER A 506 -2.57 -27.00 -26.64
CA SER A 506 -1.47 -27.96 -26.49
C SER A 506 -0.81 -27.93 -25.11
N ILE A 507 -0.81 -26.77 -24.44
CA ILE A 507 -0.23 -26.59 -23.10
C ILE A 507 -1.26 -26.65 -21.98
N MET A 508 -2.54 -26.87 -22.30
CA MET A 508 -3.65 -26.83 -21.35
C MET A 508 -4.19 -28.23 -21.09
N ASP A 509 -4.38 -28.59 -19.83
CA ASP A 509 -4.89 -29.90 -19.40
C ASP A 509 -6.43 -29.93 -19.47
N ASP A 510 -7.04 -28.81 -19.13
CA ASP A 510 -8.45 -28.51 -19.36
C ASP A 510 -8.59 -27.06 -19.84
N VAL A 511 -9.79 -26.52 -19.87
CA VAL A 511 -10.02 -25.14 -20.36
C VAL A 511 -9.41 -24.06 -19.45
N THR A 512 -9.00 -24.37 -18.22
CA THR A 512 -8.49 -23.43 -17.21
C THR A 512 -7.02 -23.69 -16.83
N HIS A 513 -6.64 -24.95 -16.64
CA HIS A 513 -5.37 -25.34 -16.05
C HIS A 513 -4.33 -25.69 -17.10
N TYR A 514 -3.12 -25.15 -16.96
CA TYR A 514 -1.99 -25.57 -17.79
C TYR A 514 -1.52 -26.99 -17.39
N LYS A 515 -0.88 -27.72 -18.30
CA LYS A 515 -0.33 -29.06 -18.04
C LYS A 515 0.89 -29.02 -17.12
N PRO A 516 1.17 -30.08 -16.34
CA PRO A 516 2.40 -30.19 -15.54
C PRO A 516 3.70 -29.91 -16.31
N ILE A 517 3.75 -30.22 -17.61
CA ILE A 517 4.92 -29.96 -18.47
C ILE A 517 5.27 -28.47 -18.59
N VAL A 518 4.33 -27.56 -18.33
CA VAL A 518 4.52 -26.10 -18.43
C VAL A 518 5.17 -25.53 -17.17
N ALA A 519 5.01 -26.17 -16.01
CA ALA A 519 5.52 -25.69 -14.74
C ALA A 519 7.04 -25.41 -14.72
N PRO A 520 7.92 -26.26 -15.32
CA PRO A 520 9.34 -25.95 -15.47
C PRO A 520 9.62 -24.66 -16.23
N ALA A 521 8.86 -24.35 -17.29
CA ALA A 521 9.06 -23.13 -18.07
C ALA A 521 8.69 -21.90 -17.23
N ILE A 522 7.52 -21.90 -16.58
CA ILE A 522 7.10 -20.83 -15.66
C ILE A 522 8.17 -20.58 -14.58
N ALA A 523 8.67 -21.65 -13.96
CA ALA A 523 9.66 -21.52 -12.90
C ALA A 523 11.04 -21.07 -13.40
N THR A 524 11.62 -21.78 -14.36
CA THR A 524 13.04 -21.63 -14.73
C THR A 524 13.31 -20.59 -15.81
N LYS A 525 12.33 -20.32 -16.69
CA LYS A 525 12.49 -19.39 -17.81
C LYS A 525 11.84 -18.02 -17.54
N ALA A 526 10.83 -17.98 -16.68
CA ALA A 526 10.13 -16.74 -16.35
C ALA A 526 10.42 -16.23 -14.92
N LEU A 527 9.94 -16.93 -13.89
CA LEU A 527 9.90 -16.37 -12.52
C LEU A 527 11.27 -16.35 -11.84
N ALA A 528 12.07 -17.42 -11.89
CA ALA A 528 13.40 -17.41 -11.27
C ALA A 528 14.34 -16.33 -11.86
N PRO A 529 14.45 -16.17 -13.20
CA PRO A 529 15.22 -15.07 -13.77
C PRO A 529 14.69 -13.69 -13.36
N LEU A 530 13.37 -13.52 -13.28
CA LEU A 530 12.76 -12.26 -12.85
C LEU A 530 13.10 -11.89 -11.41
N LEU A 531 13.01 -12.86 -10.48
CA LEU A 531 13.38 -12.67 -9.08
C LEU A 531 14.86 -12.32 -8.93
N LYS A 532 15.76 -13.06 -9.61
CA LYS A 532 17.21 -12.80 -9.60
C LYS A 532 17.54 -11.41 -10.15
N LYS A 533 16.97 -11.05 -11.31
CA LYS A 533 17.18 -9.73 -11.94
C LYS A 533 16.78 -8.57 -11.02
N LYS A 534 15.79 -8.78 -10.15
CA LYS A 534 15.32 -7.78 -9.19
C LYS A 534 16.07 -7.78 -7.86
N GLY A 535 16.99 -8.72 -7.64
CA GLY A 535 17.62 -8.93 -6.34
C GLY A 535 16.61 -9.30 -5.25
N TYR A 536 15.59 -10.07 -5.62
CA TYR A 536 14.58 -10.58 -4.68
C TYR A 536 14.96 -11.94 -4.10
N VAL A 537 15.94 -12.61 -4.71
CA VAL A 537 16.54 -13.87 -4.26
C VAL A 537 18.05 -13.87 -4.52
#